data_AF-A0AAN7ZDU2-F1
#
_entry.id   AF-A0AAN7ZDU2-F1
#
_cell.length_a   1.000
_cell.length_b   1.000
_cell.length_c   1.000
_cell.angle_alpha   90.00
_cell.angle_beta   90.00
_cell.angle_gamma   90.00
#
_symmetry.space_group_name_H-M   'P 1'
#
loop_
_entity.id
_entity.type
_entity.pdbx_description
1 polymer ?
#
loop_
_entity_poly.entity_id
_entity_poly.type
_entity_poly.pdbx_seq_one_letter_code
_entity_poly.pdbx_strand_id
1 'polypeptide(L)'
;MAKPATPQAPSRQPPASRIPPPSRPRVDISSAAYKQAASRYTRVMIAMPILLVTSYYLFDRLALGHEAKTLHGAPNTDGMNKE
;
A
#
# COMPACT_ATOMS: atom_id res chain seq x y z
N MET A 1 48.52 61.72 -4.27
CA MET A 1 47.22 61.70 -3.55
C MET A 1 46.11 61.57 -4.59
N ALA A 2 45.04 60.85 -4.23
CA ALA A 2 43.82 60.50 -5.00
C ALA A 2 43.87 59.23 -5.89
N LYS A 3 43.16 58.19 -5.42
CA LYS A 3 42.83 56.94 -6.12
C LYS A 3 41.33 57.00 -6.45
N PRO A 4 40.88 56.75 -7.70
CA PRO A 4 39.47 56.88 -8.05
C PRO A 4 38.64 55.69 -7.54
N ALA A 5 37.39 56.00 -7.21
CA ALA A 5 36.43 55.17 -6.50
C ALA A 5 35.90 53.99 -7.34
N THR A 6 35.87 52.81 -6.72
CA THR A 6 35.18 51.62 -7.23
C THR A 6 33.67 51.73 -6.93
N PRO A 7 32.75 51.47 -7.87
CA PRO A 7 31.32 51.45 -7.59
C PRO A 7 30.97 50.30 -6.63
N GLN A 8 30.42 50.63 -5.46
CA GLN A 8 29.91 49.65 -4.50
C GLN A 8 28.62 49.02 -5.05
N ALA A 9 28.65 47.70 -5.24
CA ALA A 9 27.45 46.90 -5.48
C ALA A 9 26.51 46.95 -4.25
N PRO A 10 25.19 46.89 -4.43
CA PRO A 10 24.23 47.10 -3.36
C PRO A 10 24.31 46.01 -2.29
N SER A 11 24.72 46.45 -1.10
CA SER A 11 24.20 46.07 0.22
C SER A 11 23.96 44.57 0.47
N ARG A 12 24.99 43.92 1.06
CA ARG A 12 24.84 42.70 1.88
C ARG A 12 23.66 42.86 2.85
N GLN A 13 22.56 42.16 2.59
CA GLN A 13 21.54 41.92 3.61
C GLN A 13 22.18 41.08 4.74
N PRO A 14 22.09 41.51 6.01
CA PRO A 14 22.46 40.66 7.13
C PRO A 14 21.57 39.40 7.10
N PRO A 15 22.09 38.22 7.48
CA PRO A 15 21.30 37.01 7.49
C PRO A 15 20.21 37.17 8.56
N ALA A 16 19.00 37.50 8.13
CA ALA A 16 17.81 37.30 8.94
C ALA A 16 17.88 35.85 9.41
N SER A 17 17.88 35.65 10.74
CA SER A 17 17.86 34.35 11.39
C SER A 17 16.72 33.50 10.81
N ARG A 18 17.01 32.75 9.75
CA ARG A 18 16.16 31.67 9.28
C ARG A 18 16.26 30.60 10.34
N ILE A 19 15.35 30.64 11.30
CA ILE A 19 15.06 29.48 12.15
C ILE A 19 14.94 28.29 11.18
N PRO A 20 15.82 27.27 11.28
CA PRO A 20 15.69 26.10 10.45
C PRO A 20 14.28 25.54 10.64
N PRO A 21 13.55 25.18 9.58
CA PRO A 21 12.28 24.49 9.76
C PRO A 21 12.52 23.27 10.66
N PRO A 22 11.58 22.92 11.56
CA PRO A 22 11.76 21.79 12.45
C PRO A 22 12.11 20.56 11.62
N SER A 23 13.30 20.02 11.85
CA SER A 23 13.81 18.82 11.20
C SER A 23 12.86 17.69 11.51
N ARG A 24 11.91 17.41 10.60
CA ARG A 24 11.09 16.21 10.70
C ARG A 24 12.04 15.03 10.82
N PRO A 25 11.86 14.12 11.80
CA PRO A 25 12.73 12.97 11.91
C PRO A 25 12.72 12.23 10.58
N ARG A 26 13.90 12.14 9.96
CA ARG A 26 14.06 11.50 8.65
C ARG A 26 13.74 10.03 8.86
N VAL A 27 12.59 9.58 8.37
CA VAL A 27 12.19 8.18 8.47
C VAL A 27 13.24 7.35 7.74
N ASP A 28 13.87 6.43 8.47
CA ASP A 28 14.87 5.54 7.90
C ASP A 28 14.17 4.40 7.15
N ILE A 29 14.04 4.57 5.84
CA ILE A 29 13.43 3.62 4.91
C ILE A 29 14.32 2.38 4.71
N SER A 30 15.62 2.48 5.04
CA SER A 30 16.58 1.39 4.91
C SER A 30 16.59 0.44 6.12
N SER A 31 15.96 0.84 7.22
CA SER A 31 15.85 0.03 8.43
C SER A 31 15.05 -1.26 8.18
N ALA A 32 15.57 -2.39 8.67
CA ALA A 32 14.90 -3.69 8.60
C ALA A 32 13.51 -3.66 9.30
N ALA A 33 13.38 -2.91 10.40
CA ALA A 33 12.12 -2.74 11.11
C ALA A 33 11.07 -2.02 10.25
N TYR A 34 11.49 -0.98 9.51
CA TYR A 34 10.62 -0.28 8.58
C TYR A 34 10.13 -1.21 7.47
N LYS A 35 11.03 -1.99 6.86
CA LYS A 35 10.69 -2.94 5.79
C LYS A 35 9.68 -4.00 6.26
N GLN A 36 9.84 -4.51 7.48
CA GLN A 36 8.90 -5.48 8.05
C GLN A 36 7.52 -4.86 8.27
N ALA A 37 7.45 -3.68 8.88
CA ALA A 37 6.21 -2.96 9.10
C ALA A 37 5.50 -2.61 7.78
N ALA A 38 6.25 -2.10 6.80
CA ALA A 38 5.75 -1.75 5.47
C ALA A 38 5.15 -2.99 4.77
N SER A 39 5.88 -4.11 4.76
CA SER A 39 5.39 -5.34 4.11
C SER A 39 4.11 -5.89 4.75
N ARG A 40 3.98 -5.79 6.08
CA ARG A 40 2.76 -6.17 6.79
C ARG A 40 1.60 -5.27 6.40
N TYR A 41 1.83 -3.97 6.30
CA TYR A 41 0.83 -3.00 5.90
C TYR A 41 0.36 -3.24 4.45
N THR A 42 1.29 -3.45 3.52
CA THR A 42 0.99 -3.79 2.13
C THR A 42 0.15 -5.07 2.04
N ARG A 43 0.53 -6.13 2.78
CA ARG A 43 -0.25 -7.37 2.84
C ARG A 43 -1.67 -7.13 3.34
N VAL A 44 -1.86 -6.30 4.36
CA VAL A 44 -3.20 -5.96 4.86
C VAL A 44 -4.00 -5.17 3.84
N MET A 45 -3.40 -4.17 3.17
CA MET A 45 -4.09 -3.40 2.13
C MET A 45 -4.57 -4.26 0.96
N ILE A 46 -3.83 -5.32 0.62
CA ILE A 46 -4.21 -6.26 -0.46
C ILE A 46 -5.19 -7.32 0.07
N ALA A 47 -4.96 -7.86 1.27
CA ALA A 47 -5.78 -8.93 1.83
C ALA A 47 -7.17 -8.45 2.26
N MET A 48 -7.29 -7.23 2.77
CA MET A 48 -8.54 -6.67 3.29
C MET A 48 -9.68 -6.62 2.26
N PRO A 49 -9.49 -6.11 1.02
CA PRO A 49 -10.55 -6.13 0.00
C PRO A 49 -10.90 -7.55 -0.46
N ILE A 50 -9.90 -8.44 -0.63
CA ILE A 50 -10.14 -9.84 -1.00
C ILE A 50 -10.97 -10.52 0.07
N LEU A 51 -10.60 -10.36 1.33
CA LEU A 51 -11.31 -10.96 2.47
C LEU A 51 -12.74 -10.41 2.58
N LEU A 52 -12.96 -9.11 2.40
CA LEU A 52 -14.30 -8.53 2.41
C LEU A 52 -15.20 -9.10 1.30
N VAL A 53 -14.71 -9.06 0.05
CA VAL A 53 -15.48 -9.53 -1.11
C VAL A 53 -15.75 -11.04 -0.98
N THR A 54 -14.73 -11.83 -0.67
CA THR A 54 -14.88 -13.28 -0.54
C THR A 54 -15.76 -13.65 0.65
N SER A 55 -15.60 -13.00 1.81
CA SER A 55 -16.45 -13.22 2.96
C SER A 55 -17.90 -12.86 2.66
N TYR A 56 -18.16 -11.80 1.88
CA TYR A 56 -19.50 -11.46 1.42
C TYR A 56 -20.08 -12.58 0.55
N TYR A 57 -19.36 -13.06 -0.47
CA TYR A 57 -19.84 -14.14 -1.33
C TYR A 57 -20.01 -15.48 -0.60
N LEU A 58 -19.14 -15.80 0.35
CA LEU A 58 -19.27 -16.99 1.19
C LEU A 58 -20.47 -16.86 2.12
N PHE A 59 -20.66 -15.70 2.75
CA PHE A 59 -21.80 -15.44 3.62
C PHE A 59 -23.11 -15.43 2.84
N ASP A 60 -23.13 -14.85 1.63
CA ASP A 60 -24.27 -14.88 0.72
C ASP A 60 -24.67 -16.33 0.39
N ARG A 61 -23.71 -17.23 0.20
CA ARG A 61 -24.03 -18.65 0.00
C ARG A 61 -24.41 -19.40 1.29
N LEU A 62 -23.71 -19.15 2.40
CA LEU A 62 -23.90 -19.85 3.67
C LEU A 62 -25.17 -19.43 4.40
N ALA A 63 -25.50 -18.13 4.40
CA ALA A 63 -26.64 -17.58 5.15
C ALA A 63 -27.89 -17.44 4.28
N LEU A 64 -27.76 -17.24 2.96
CA LEU A 64 -28.89 -17.10 2.04
C LEU A 64 -29.32 -18.42 1.38
N GLY A 65 -28.66 -19.54 1.72
CA GLY A 65 -29.08 -20.88 1.29
C GLY A 65 -28.90 -21.16 -0.21
N HIS A 66 -28.00 -20.44 -0.89
CA HIS A 66 -27.67 -20.76 -2.28
C HIS A 66 -26.81 -22.03 -2.31
N GLU A 67 -27.48 -23.17 -2.55
CA GLU A 67 -26.94 -24.52 -2.68
C GLU A 67 -25.56 -24.53 -3.34
N ALA A 68 -24.61 -25.22 -2.70
CA ALA A 68 -23.28 -25.46 -3.27
C ALA A 68 -23.48 -26.12 -4.63
N LYS A 69 -23.00 -25.46 -5.69
CA LYS A 69 -23.12 -25.96 -7.06
C LYS A 69 -22.46 -27.33 -7.14
N THR A 70 -23.26 -28.39 -7.06
CA THR A 70 -22.80 -29.76 -7.16
C THR A 70 -22.20 -29.91 -8.55
N LEU A 71 -20.96 -30.37 -8.62
CA LEU A 71 -20.41 -30.85 -9.89
C LEU A 71 -21.25 -32.08 -10.25
N HIS A 72 -22.27 -31.89 -11.10
CA HIS A 72 -22.85 -32.99 -11.84
C HIS A 72 -21.77 -33.56 -12.77
N GLY A 73 -21.01 -34.49 -12.21
CA GLY A 73 -20.00 -35.29 -12.86
C GLY A 73 -19.99 -36.67 -12.24
N ALA A 74 -21.16 -37.23 -11.94
CA ALA A 74 -21.30 -38.68 -11.85
C ALA A 74 -21.43 -39.18 -13.30
N PRO A 75 -20.43 -39.89 -13.86
CA PRO A 75 -20.69 -40.64 -15.07
C PRO A 75 -21.71 -41.72 -14.71
N ASN A 76 -22.92 -41.64 -15.28
CA ASN A 76 -23.90 -42.72 -15.22
C ASN A 76 -23.27 -43.97 -15.84
N THR A 77 -22.76 -44.87 -15.00
CA THR A 77 -22.51 -46.27 -15.36
C THR A 77 -23.81 -47.05 -15.15
N ASP A 78 -24.88 -46.66 -15.84
CA ASP A 78 -26.18 -47.34 -15.82
C ASP A 78 -26.47 -47.96 -17.20
N GLY A 79 -25.54 -48.78 -17.69
CA GLY A 79 -25.68 -49.38 -19.01
C GLY A 79 -24.64 -50.43 -19.42
N MET A 80 -23.85 -50.98 -18.50
CA MET A 80 -22.73 -51.87 -18.85
C MET A 80 -22.86 -53.32 -18.39
N ASN A 81 -24.06 -53.78 -17.99
CA ASN A 81 -24.31 -55.21 -17.78
C ASN A 81 -25.65 -55.60 -18.38
N LYS A 82 -25.62 -55.94 -19.67
CA LYS A 82 -26.65 -56.72 -20.34
C LYS A 82 -25.93 -57.74 -21.21
N GLU A 83 -25.46 -58.81 -20.56
CA GLU A 83 -25.13 -60.09 -21.18
C GLU A 83 -26.04 -61.16 -20.58
#